data_AF-A0A0J1IN77-F1
#
_entry.id   AF-A0A0J1IN77-F1
#
_cell.length_a   1.000
_cell.length_b   1.000
_cell.length_c   1.000
_cell.angle_alpha   90.00
_cell.angle_beta   90.00
_cell.angle_gamma   90.00
#
_symmetry.space_group_name_H-M   'P 1'
#
loop_
_entity.id
_entity.type
_entity.pdbx_description
1 polymer ?
#
loop_
_entity_poly.entity_id
_entity_poly.type
_entity_poly.pdbx_seq_one_letter_code
_entity_poly.pdbx_strand_id
1 'polypeptide(L)'
;MLISTIIMGWIGIIIFLIIVFTFQKMAKSNEFAFMHILMALMYAMWLPLPLALNQLLNSESLQVGSIFGLAYLFMLIISMSLQTGHITYMVKHNDDKSITESQGNYMMATLSNPFELVANIFKCIWSVFLCITFWKDEQVIMTSLMFVFSLLLFYYLFIMLDTSLLKRVKVLSKVKANPFIINLETLFFFIILMSYITF
;
A
#
# COMPACT_ATOMS: atom_id res chain seq x y z
N MET A 1 -6.64 -21.94 7.26
CA MET A 1 -6.32 -20.50 7.07
C MET A 1 -5.30 -20.29 5.97
N LEU A 2 -4.14 -20.95 6.01
CA LEU A 2 -3.06 -20.80 5.02
C LEU A 2 -3.52 -20.95 3.56
N ILE A 3 -4.22 -22.04 3.21
CA ILE A 3 -4.71 -22.26 1.82
C ILE A 3 -5.60 -21.10 1.35
N SER A 4 -6.53 -20.64 2.19
CA SER A 4 -7.40 -19.50 1.87
C SER A 4 -6.58 -18.22 1.65
N THR A 5 -5.57 -17.97 2.50
CA THR A 5 -4.66 -16.82 2.33
C THR A 5 -3.86 -16.92 1.04
N ILE A 6 -3.38 -18.12 0.65
CA ILE A 6 -2.67 -18.34 -0.61
C ILE A 6 -3.59 -17.99 -1.79
N ILE A 7 -4.81 -18.54 -1.83
CA ILE A 7 -5.79 -18.28 -2.89
C ILE A 7 -6.10 -16.78 -2.98
N MET A 8 -6.47 -16.16 -1.86
CA MET A 8 -6.81 -14.73 -1.83
C MET A 8 -5.60 -13.88 -2.25
N GLY A 9 -4.40 -14.17 -1.75
CA GLY A 9 -3.24 -13.35 -2.05
C GLY A 9 -2.82 -13.40 -3.52
N TRP A 10 -2.94 -14.55 -4.19
CA TRP A 10 -2.75 -14.66 -5.63
C TRP A 10 -3.86 -13.97 -6.43
N ILE A 11 -5.12 -14.01 -5.97
CA ILE A 11 -6.20 -13.19 -6.56
C ILE A 11 -5.85 -11.70 -6.47
N GLY A 12 -5.30 -11.22 -5.35
CA GLY A 12 -4.82 -9.84 -5.22
C GLY A 12 -3.77 -9.48 -6.28
N ILE A 13 -2.78 -10.35 -6.51
CA ILE A 13 -1.76 -10.14 -7.56
C ILE A 13 -2.40 -10.09 -8.95
N ILE A 14 -3.36 -10.97 -9.25
CA ILE A 14 -4.08 -10.97 -10.52
C ILE A 14 -4.87 -9.66 -10.70
N ILE A 15 -5.54 -9.17 -9.65
CA ILE A 15 -6.25 -7.88 -9.71
C ILE A 15 -5.27 -6.75 -10.01
N PHE A 16 -4.09 -6.72 -9.37
CA PHE A 16 -3.06 -5.72 -9.68
C PHE A 16 -2.69 -5.74 -11.17
N LEU A 17 -2.44 -6.92 -11.73
CA LEU A 17 -2.10 -7.06 -13.15
C LEU A 17 -3.23 -6.58 -14.06
N ILE A 18 -4.49 -6.92 -13.75
CA ILE A 18 -5.66 -6.41 -14.47
C ILE A 18 -5.65 -4.89 -14.48
N ILE A 19 -5.46 -4.24 -13.32
CA ILE A 19 -5.40 -2.77 -13.21
C ILE A 19 -4.31 -2.21 -14.11
N VAL A 20 -3.08 -2.74 -14.06
CA VAL A 20 -1.96 -2.25 -14.86
C VAL A 20 -2.25 -2.36 -16.36
N PHE A 21 -2.71 -3.52 -16.83
CA PHE A 21 -2.95 -3.74 -18.26
C PHE A 21 -4.17 -2.99 -18.80
N THR A 22 -5.13 -2.66 -17.93
CA THR A 22 -6.35 -1.94 -18.33
C THR A 22 -6.31 -0.45 -18.00
N PHE A 23 -5.29 0.04 -17.28
CA PHE A 23 -5.16 1.41 -16.79
C PHE A 23 -5.38 2.45 -17.89
N GLN A 24 -4.67 2.34 -19.02
CA GLN A 24 -4.80 3.31 -20.12
C GLN A 24 -6.21 3.35 -20.71
N LYS A 25 -6.88 2.20 -20.78
CA LYS A 25 -8.25 2.11 -21.30
C LYS A 25 -9.24 2.73 -20.32
N MET A 26 -9.13 2.40 -19.04
CA MET A 26 -10.01 2.92 -17.99
C MET A 26 -9.82 4.43 -17.76
N ALA A 27 -8.58 4.92 -17.84
CA ALA A 27 -8.28 6.34 -17.74
C ALA A 27 -8.92 7.14 -18.89
N LYS A 28 -8.91 6.60 -20.12
CA LYS A 28 -9.56 7.24 -21.28
C LYS A 28 -11.09 7.29 -21.17
N SER A 29 -11.70 6.36 -20.44
CA SER A 29 -13.14 6.32 -20.19
C SER A 29 -13.55 7.01 -18.88
N ASN A 30 -12.64 7.73 -18.20
CA ASN A 30 -12.87 8.37 -16.90
C ASN A 30 -13.29 7.42 -15.76
N GLU A 31 -12.94 6.13 -15.86
CA GLU A 31 -13.31 5.10 -14.89
C GLU A 31 -12.33 5.04 -13.70
N PHE A 32 -11.89 6.20 -13.21
CA PHE A 32 -10.92 6.30 -12.11
C PHE A 32 -11.47 5.75 -10.79
N ALA A 33 -12.76 5.93 -10.53
CA ALA A 33 -13.39 5.39 -9.32
C ALA A 33 -13.36 3.86 -9.31
N PHE A 34 -13.62 3.23 -10.45
CA PHE A 34 -13.57 1.77 -10.58
C PHE A 34 -12.15 1.23 -10.32
N MET A 35 -11.11 1.91 -10.80
CA MET A 35 -9.73 1.55 -10.49
C MET A 35 -9.45 1.53 -8.99
N HIS A 36 -9.94 2.52 -8.24
CA HIS A 36 -9.73 2.59 -6.80
C HIS A 36 -10.52 1.51 -6.04
N ILE A 37 -11.71 1.14 -6.51
CA ILE A 37 -12.44 -0.03 -5.98
C ILE A 37 -11.64 -1.30 -6.19
N LEU A 38 -11.08 -1.52 -7.38
CA LEU A 38 -10.24 -2.69 -7.64
C LEU A 38 -9.00 -2.71 -6.75
N MET A 39 -8.35 -1.56 -6.51
CA MET A 39 -7.25 -1.45 -5.55
C MET A 39 -7.68 -1.77 -4.12
N ALA A 40 -8.84 -1.28 -3.67
CA ALA A 40 -9.38 -1.60 -2.35
C ALA A 40 -9.62 -3.12 -2.20
N LEU A 41 -10.22 -3.75 -3.22
CA LEU A 41 -10.47 -5.18 -3.25
C LEU A 41 -9.16 -5.98 -3.22
N MET A 42 -8.16 -5.55 -4.00
CA MET A 42 -6.82 -6.14 -4.00
C MET A 42 -6.19 -6.11 -2.61
N TYR A 43 -6.20 -4.96 -1.91
CA TYR A 43 -5.67 -4.88 -0.55
C TYR A 43 -6.47 -5.72 0.45
N ALA A 44 -7.79 -5.80 0.28
CA ALA A 44 -8.64 -6.69 1.09
C ALA A 44 -8.28 -8.17 0.91
N MET A 45 -7.89 -8.57 -0.31
CA MET A 45 -7.43 -9.94 -0.58
C MET A 45 -6.10 -10.27 0.12
N TRP A 46 -5.25 -9.28 0.36
CA TRP A 46 -4.00 -9.46 1.12
C TRP A 46 -4.16 -9.35 2.64
N LEU A 47 -5.32 -8.91 3.14
CA LEU A 47 -5.59 -8.71 4.57
C LEU A 47 -5.28 -9.94 5.46
N PRO A 48 -5.53 -11.20 5.03
CA PRO A 48 -5.18 -12.37 5.84
C PRO A 48 -3.68 -12.67 5.92
N LEU A 49 -2.84 -12.04 5.10
CA LEU A 49 -1.42 -12.37 4.97
C LEU A 49 -0.59 -12.14 6.24
N PRO A 50 -0.68 -10.99 6.94
CA PRO A 50 0.07 -10.78 8.17
C PRO A 50 -0.22 -11.83 9.25
N LEU A 51 -1.48 -12.27 9.34
CA LEU A 51 -1.91 -13.30 10.30
C LEU A 51 -1.36 -14.68 9.91
N ALA A 52 -1.41 -15.03 8.62
CA ALA A 52 -0.90 -16.30 8.14
C ALA A 52 0.61 -16.43 8.34
N LEU A 53 1.38 -15.37 8.03
CA LEU A 53 2.83 -15.33 8.26
C LEU A 53 3.16 -15.45 9.74
N ASN A 54 2.43 -14.77 10.61
CA ASN A 54 2.63 -14.87 12.06
C ASN A 54 2.39 -16.29 12.59
N GLN A 55 1.34 -16.97 12.10
CA GLN A 55 1.07 -18.36 12.49
C GLN A 55 2.10 -19.34 11.92
N LEU A 56 2.57 -19.12 10.69
CA LEU A 56 3.51 -20.00 10.01
C LEU A 56 4.91 -19.94 10.65
N LEU A 57 5.39 -18.73 10.94
CA LEU A 57 6.73 -18.48 11.46
C LEU A 57 6.80 -18.52 13.00
N ASN A 58 5.65 -18.50 13.68
CA ASN A 58 5.51 -18.65 15.14
C ASN A 58 6.51 -17.78 15.96
N SER A 59 6.65 -16.51 15.58
CA SER A 59 7.63 -15.57 16.14
C SER A 59 6.96 -14.49 16.97
N GLU A 60 7.36 -14.33 18.23
CA GLU A 60 6.84 -13.26 19.11
C GLU A 60 7.06 -11.86 18.51
N SER A 61 8.22 -11.64 17.88
CA SER A 61 8.50 -10.38 17.17
C SER A 61 7.52 -10.15 16.01
N LEU A 62 7.12 -11.22 15.32
CA LEU A 62 6.19 -11.10 14.21
C LEU A 62 4.74 -10.88 14.68
N GLN A 63 4.40 -11.18 15.93
CA GLN A 63 3.08 -10.82 16.48
C GLN A 63 2.91 -9.30 16.45
N VAL A 64 3.91 -8.55 16.91
CA VAL A 64 3.91 -7.08 16.83
C VAL A 64 3.94 -6.62 15.37
N GLY A 65 4.78 -7.23 14.54
CA GLY A 65 4.85 -6.94 13.11
C GLY A 65 3.50 -7.11 12.39
N SER A 66 2.73 -8.13 12.75
CA SER A 66 1.43 -8.42 12.13
C SER A 66 0.41 -7.31 12.38
N ILE A 67 0.47 -6.62 13.52
CA ILE A 67 -0.38 -5.46 13.82
C ILE A 67 -0.09 -4.33 12.82
N PHE A 68 1.19 -4.05 12.56
CA PHE A 68 1.57 -3.04 11.56
C PHE A 68 1.17 -3.45 10.14
N GLY A 69 1.31 -4.73 9.79
CA GLY A 69 0.85 -5.25 8.50
C GLY A 69 -0.66 -5.13 8.29
N LEU A 70 -1.45 -5.43 9.33
CA LEU A 70 -2.90 -5.24 9.30
C LEU A 70 -3.28 -3.77 9.23
N ALA A 71 -2.68 -2.93 10.07
CA ALA A 71 -2.93 -1.48 10.07
C ALA A 71 -2.62 -0.87 8.70
N TYR A 72 -1.50 -1.24 8.09
CA TYR A 72 -1.14 -0.85 6.72
C TYR A 72 -2.27 -1.18 5.72
N LEU A 73 -2.73 -2.43 5.69
CA LEU A 73 -3.75 -2.89 4.75
C LEU A 73 -5.11 -2.23 5.01
N PHE A 74 -5.53 -2.10 6.27
CA PHE A 74 -6.77 -1.40 6.62
C PHE A 74 -6.73 0.06 6.18
N MET A 75 -5.63 0.77 6.43
CA MET A 75 -5.50 2.17 6.02
C MET A 75 -5.60 2.34 4.50
N LEU A 76 -5.01 1.43 3.72
CA LEU A 76 -5.14 1.46 2.26
C LEU A 76 -6.55 1.14 1.79
N ILE A 77 -7.23 0.15 2.38
CA ILE A 77 -8.63 -0.15 2.04
C ILE A 77 -9.53 1.06 2.30
N ILE A 78 -9.37 1.72 3.46
CA ILE A 78 -10.13 2.92 3.84
C ILE A 78 -9.81 4.06 2.86
N SER A 79 -8.53 4.34 2.62
CA SER A 79 -8.10 5.39 1.70
C SER A 79 -8.69 5.19 0.31
N MET A 80 -8.50 4.01 -0.31
CA MET A 80 -9.04 3.72 -1.65
C MET A 80 -10.56 3.81 -1.73
N SER A 81 -11.26 3.44 -0.64
CA SER A 81 -12.72 3.56 -0.55
C SER A 81 -13.17 5.04 -0.48
N LEU A 82 -12.48 5.87 0.30
CA LEU A 82 -12.73 7.31 0.36
C LEU A 82 -12.44 7.99 -0.98
N GLN A 83 -11.33 7.63 -1.63
CA GLN A 83 -10.97 8.11 -2.97
C GLN A 83 -12.05 7.77 -4.00
N THR A 84 -12.56 6.53 -3.97
CA THR A 84 -13.65 6.09 -4.84
C THR A 84 -14.89 6.98 -4.68
N GLY A 85 -15.33 7.20 -3.45
CA GLY A 85 -16.52 8.01 -3.15
C GLY A 85 -16.35 9.45 -3.65
N HIS A 86 -15.19 10.03 -3.38
CA HIS A 86 -14.82 11.36 -3.83
C HIS A 86 -14.82 11.50 -5.36
N ILE A 87 -14.12 10.60 -6.06
CA ILE A 87 -14.05 10.61 -7.53
C ILE A 87 -15.44 10.42 -8.14
N THR A 88 -16.23 9.49 -7.59
CA THR A 88 -17.59 9.23 -8.08
C THR A 88 -18.47 10.47 -7.92
N TYR A 89 -18.40 11.16 -6.79
CA TYR A 89 -19.14 12.39 -6.55
C TYR A 89 -18.74 13.48 -7.54
N MET A 90 -17.43 13.70 -7.72
CA MET A 90 -16.88 14.66 -8.67
C MET A 90 -17.29 14.39 -10.12
N VAL A 91 -17.36 13.13 -10.54
CA VAL A 91 -17.71 12.79 -11.93
C VAL A 91 -19.21 12.83 -12.18
N LYS A 92 -20.03 12.43 -11.20
CA LYS A 92 -21.48 12.27 -11.40
C LYS A 92 -22.35 13.47 -10.97
N HIS A 93 -21.85 14.34 -10.09
CA HIS A 93 -22.66 15.39 -9.47
C HIS A 93 -22.09 16.79 -9.64
N ASN A 94 -21.06 16.95 -10.49
CA ASN A 94 -20.39 18.23 -10.75
C ASN A 94 -20.61 18.69 -12.20
N ASP A 95 -21.82 18.47 -12.74
CA ASP A 95 -22.17 18.82 -14.12
C ASP A 95 -22.11 20.33 -14.37
N ASP A 96 -22.35 21.13 -13.32
CA ASP A 96 -22.24 22.58 -13.32
C ASP A 96 -20.79 23.08 -13.19
N LYS A 97 -19.82 22.16 -13.01
CA LYS A 97 -18.41 22.44 -12.73
C LYS A 97 -18.21 23.38 -11.53
N SER A 98 -19.14 23.35 -10.57
CA SER A 98 -19.06 24.14 -9.33
C SER A 98 -17.84 23.78 -8.49
N ILE A 99 -17.41 22.52 -8.53
CA ILE A 99 -16.18 22.04 -7.91
C ILE A 99 -15.06 22.08 -8.94
N THR A 100 -14.13 23.00 -8.75
CA THR A 100 -12.92 23.10 -9.55
C THR A 100 -11.99 21.92 -9.27
N GLU A 101 -11.13 21.58 -10.23
CA GLU A 101 -10.08 20.57 -10.05
C GLU A 101 -9.19 20.87 -8.83
N SER A 102 -8.95 22.15 -8.54
CA SER A 102 -8.18 22.58 -7.37
C SER A 102 -8.85 22.20 -6.04
N GLN A 103 -10.18 22.30 -5.95
CA GLN A 103 -10.95 21.94 -4.78
C GLN A 103 -11.05 20.41 -4.61
N GLY A 104 -11.19 19.67 -5.72
CA GLY A 104 -11.12 18.22 -5.71
C GLY A 104 -9.75 17.70 -5.24
N ASN A 105 -8.66 18.31 -5.73
CA ASN A 105 -7.31 17.97 -5.32
C ASN A 105 -7.04 18.33 -3.85
N TYR A 106 -7.59 19.44 -3.36
CA TYR A 106 -7.48 19.83 -1.95
C TYR A 106 -8.12 18.79 -1.01
N MET A 107 -9.31 18.30 -1.35
CA MET A 107 -10.01 17.30 -0.54
C MET A 107 -9.28 15.96 -0.51
N MET A 108 -8.72 15.51 -1.65
CA MET A 108 -7.84 14.34 -1.71
C MET A 108 -6.55 14.52 -0.92
N ALA A 109 -5.92 15.69 -1.00
CA ALA A 109 -4.71 16.01 -0.25
C ALA A 109 -4.93 16.02 1.27
N THR A 110 -6.15 16.28 1.73
CA THR A 110 -6.48 16.35 3.16
C THR A 110 -6.87 14.98 3.72
N LEU A 111 -7.64 14.19 2.96
CA LEU A 111 -8.26 12.96 3.48
C LEU A 111 -7.44 11.70 3.19
N SER A 112 -6.79 11.63 2.03
CA SER A 112 -6.21 10.37 1.54
C SER A 112 -4.68 10.34 1.61
N ASN A 113 -4.02 11.40 1.14
CA ASN A 113 -2.56 11.43 1.03
C ASN A 113 -1.83 11.19 2.37
N PRO A 114 -2.23 11.78 3.51
CA PRO A 114 -1.59 11.52 4.79
C PRO A 114 -1.78 10.07 5.25
N PHE A 115 -2.96 9.50 5.00
CA PHE A 115 -3.27 8.11 5.34
C PHE A 115 -2.37 7.15 4.58
N GLU A 116 -2.20 7.33 3.28
CA GLU A 116 -1.34 6.45 2.46
C GLU A 116 0.14 6.55 2.84
N LEU A 117 0.62 7.75 3.18
CA LEU A 117 2.01 7.93 3.61
C LEU A 117 2.28 7.21 4.93
N VAL A 118 1.39 7.35 5.92
CA VAL A 118 1.49 6.64 7.20
C VAL A 118 1.35 5.13 6.99
N ALA A 119 0.44 4.69 6.11
CA ALA A 119 0.29 3.28 5.77
C ALA A 119 1.63 2.71 5.24
N ASN A 120 2.30 3.39 4.31
CA ASN A 120 3.58 2.93 3.77
C ASN A 120 4.69 2.88 4.83
N ILE A 121 4.68 3.78 5.82
CA ILE A 121 5.57 3.68 6.99
C ILE A 121 5.27 2.41 7.78
N PHE A 122 3.99 2.08 8.02
CA PHE A 122 3.61 0.84 8.71
C PHE A 122 4.02 -0.41 7.94
N LYS A 123 3.93 -0.41 6.60
CA LYS A 123 4.49 -1.49 5.77
C LYS A 123 5.98 -1.67 6.00
N CYS A 124 6.74 -0.57 6.08
CA CYS A 124 8.19 -0.65 6.32
C CYS A 124 8.51 -1.12 7.75
N ILE A 125 7.72 -0.72 8.75
CA ILE A 125 7.87 -1.25 10.11
C ILE A 125 7.56 -2.76 10.12
N TRP A 126 6.51 -3.19 9.42
CA TRP A 126 6.19 -4.60 9.26
C TRP A 126 7.35 -5.38 8.61
N SER A 127 7.95 -4.84 7.55
CA SER A 127 9.11 -5.47 6.89
C SER A 127 10.32 -5.60 7.83
N VAL A 128 10.54 -4.68 8.77
CA VAL A 128 11.57 -4.80 9.81
C VAL A 128 11.32 -6.03 10.69
N PHE A 129 10.09 -6.24 11.15
CA PHE A 129 9.75 -7.40 11.96
C PHE A 129 9.84 -8.72 11.17
N LEU A 130 9.47 -8.70 9.89
CA LEU A 130 9.68 -9.84 8.99
C LEU A 130 11.17 -10.14 8.82
N CYS A 131 11.99 -9.11 8.59
CA CYS A 131 13.44 -9.23 8.47
C CYS A 131 14.06 -9.87 9.73
N ILE A 132 13.70 -9.39 10.92
CA ILE A 132 14.18 -9.94 12.20
C ILE A 132 13.76 -11.41 12.35
N THR A 133 12.52 -11.74 11.97
CA THR A 133 12.01 -13.11 12.07
C THR A 133 12.74 -14.05 11.12
N PHE A 134 12.86 -13.68 9.84
CA PHE A 134 13.59 -14.48 8.86
C PHE A 134 15.08 -14.62 9.17
N TRP A 135 15.67 -13.62 9.82
CA TRP A 135 17.05 -13.69 10.28
C TRP A 135 17.22 -14.74 11.39
N LYS A 136 16.30 -14.77 12.35
CA LYS A 136 16.29 -15.77 13.44
C LYS A 136 16.06 -17.19 12.92
N ASP A 137 15.29 -17.32 11.84
CA ASP A 137 15.01 -18.60 11.19
C ASP A 137 16.07 -19.00 10.15
N GLU A 138 17.20 -18.28 10.09
CA GLU A 138 18.33 -18.50 9.18
C GLU A 138 17.96 -18.45 7.67
N GLN A 139 16.86 -17.77 7.33
CA GLN A 139 16.39 -17.60 5.96
C GLN A 139 17.06 -16.39 5.31
N VAL A 140 18.29 -16.60 4.82
CA VAL A 140 19.16 -15.53 4.30
C VAL A 140 18.51 -14.74 3.15
N ILE A 141 17.87 -15.42 2.20
CA ILE A 141 17.23 -14.78 1.04
C ILE A 141 16.09 -13.87 1.50
N MET A 142 15.17 -14.39 2.31
CA MET A 142 14.02 -13.62 2.81
C MET A 142 14.45 -12.46 3.70
N THR A 143 15.47 -12.67 4.53
CA THR A 143 16.05 -11.59 5.34
C THR A 143 16.56 -10.46 4.44
N SER A 144 17.35 -10.80 3.42
CA SER A 144 17.94 -9.82 2.51
C SER A 144 16.87 -9.03 1.76
N LEU A 145 15.82 -9.70 1.30
CA LEU A 145 14.70 -9.05 0.62
C LEU A 145 13.93 -8.12 1.57
N MET A 146 13.58 -8.59 2.78
CA MET A 146 12.84 -7.78 3.74
C MET A 146 13.65 -6.57 4.23
N PHE A 147 14.97 -6.74 4.40
CA PHE A 147 15.88 -5.65 4.73
C PHE A 147 15.83 -4.51 3.70
N VAL A 148 15.80 -4.83 2.40
CA VAL A 148 15.67 -3.82 1.34
C VAL A 148 14.38 -3.02 1.48
N PHE A 149 13.25 -3.68 1.75
CA PHE A 149 11.99 -2.98 2.02
C PHE A 149 12.01 -2.17 3.31
N SER A 150 12.73 -2.63 4.34
CA SER A 150 12.88 -1.87 5.59
C SER A 150 13.64 -0.56 5.39
N LEU A 151 14.61 -0.51 4.48
CA LEU A 151 15.35 0.72 4.17
C LEU A 151 14.46 1.82 3.57
N LEU A 152 13.35 1.44 2.92
CA LEU A 152 12.38 2.40 2.39
C LEU A 152 11.64 3.18 3.48
N LEU A 153 11.76 2.77 4.75
CA LEU A 153 11.26 3.53 5.90
C LEU A 153 11.74 4.99 5.84
N PHE A 154 13.02 5.21 5.55
CA PHE A 154 13.58 6.56 5.48
C PHE A 154 13.01 7.37 4.31
N TYR A 155 12.78 6.72 3.17
CA TYR A 155 12.15 7.34 2.01
C TYR A 155 10.74 7.84 2.34
N TYR A 156 9.91 6.98 2.93
CA TYR A 156 8.53 7.35 3.31
C TYR A 156 8.47 8.36 4.46
N LEU A 157 9.36 8.25 5.45
CA LEU A 157 9.48 9.25 6.53
C LEU A 157 9.87 10.63 5.98
N PHE A 158 10.82 10.70 5.05
CA PHE A 158 11.23 11.99 4.48
C PHE A 158 10.11 12.66 3.69
N ILE A 159 9.34 11.88 2.92
CA ILE A 159 8.16 12.39 2.22
C ILE A 159 7.10 12.88 3.22
N MET A 160 6.82 12.10 4.26
CA MET A 160 5.85 12.48 5.30
C MET A 160 6.26 13.79 6.00
N LEU A 161 7.54 13.92 6.36
CA LEU A 161 8.05 15.13 7.00
C LEU A 161 8.00 16.35 6.07
N ASP A 162 8.41 16.23 4.80
CA ASP A 162 8.32 17.36 3.86
C ASP A 162 6.88 17.81 3.63
N THR A 163 5.94 16.85 3.56
CA THR A 163 4.52 17.14 3.35
C THR A 163 3.80 17.68 4.60
N SER A 164 4.29 17.36 5.81
CA SER A 164 3.67 17.81 7.06
C SER A 164 4.23 19.14 7.59
N LEU A 165 5.45 19.53 7.19
CA LEU A 165 6.11 20.73 7.71
C LEU A 165 5.65 22.00 6.96
N LEU A 166 5.23 23.02 7.72
CA LEU A 166 4.88 24.33 7.17
C LEU A 166 6.08 25.03 6.50
N LYS A 167 7.28 24.89 7.08
CA LYS A 167 8.53 25.36 6.49
C LYS A 167 9.31 24.17 5.95
N ARG A 168 9.36 24.04 4.63
CA ARG A 168 10.07 22.94 3.98
C ARG A 168 11.57 23.02 4.26
N VAL A 169 12.14 21.89 4.66
CA VAL A 169 13.59 21.74 4.83
C VAL A 169 14.19 21.35 3.49
N LYS A 170 15.18 22.11 3.00
CA LYS A 170 15.78 21.91 1.67
C LYS A 170 16.21 20.46 1.39
N VAL A 171 16.72 19.76 2.40
CA VAL A 171 17.15 18.35 2.28
C VAL A 171 15.96 17.43 2.02
N LEU A 172 14.86 17.60 2.77
CA LEU A 172 13.66 16.76 2.65
C LEU A 172 12.95 16.99 1.31
N SER A 173 12.88 18.24 0.84
CA SER A 173 12.22 18.62 -0.41
C SER A 173 12.82 17.99 -1.69
N LYS A 174 14.01 17.38 -1.59
CA LYS A 174 14.63 16.65 -2.70
C LYS A 174 13.99 15.28 -2.92
N VAL A 175 13.38 14.70 -1.90
CA VAL A 175 12.71 13.40 -1.98
C VAL A 175 11.25 13.64 -2.33
N LYS A 176 10.84 13.20 -3.52
CA LYS A 176 9.46 13.33 -4.00
C LYS A 176 8.83 11.95 -4.15
N ALA A 177 7.57 11.84 -3.75
CA ALA A 177 6.79 10.64 -3.98
C ALA A 177 6.68 10.35 -5.48
N ASN A 178 7.06 9.14 -5.89
CA ASN A 178 6.85 8.63 -7.23
C ASN A 178 5.80 7.48 -7.18
N PRO A 179 4.57 7.70 -7.69
CA PRO A 179 3.52 6.69 -7.65
C PRO A 179 3.90 5.37 -8.34
N PHE A 180 4.71 5.40 -9.40
CA PHE A 180 5.17 4.17 -10.06
C PHE A 180 6.07 3.34 -9.16
N ILE A 181 7.00 3.99 -8.46
CA ILE A 181 7.91 3.32 -7.53
C ILE A 181 7.11 2.69 -6.39
N ILE A 182 6.18 3.44 -5.78
CA ILE A 182 5.37 2.97 -4.65
C ILE A 182 4.52 1.75 -5.03
N ASN A 183 3.88 1.77 -6.21
CA ASN A 183 3.04 0.68 -6.68
C ASN A 183 3.85 -0.57 -7.05
N LEU A 184 4.97 -0.42 -7.77
CA LEU A 184 5.85 -1.54 -8.10
C LEU A 184 6.46 -2.17 -6.85
N GLU A 185 6.91 -1.33 -5.92
CA GLU A 185 7.45 -1.76 -4.64
C GLU A 185 6.41 -2.54 -3.84
N THR A 186 5.17 -2.06 -3.79
CA THR A 186 4.05 -2.78 -3.16
C THR A 186 3.77 -4.12 -3.85
N LEU A 187 3.74 -4.16 -5.18
CA LEU A 187 3.58 -5.41 -5.92
C LEU A 187 4.68 -6.42 -5.58
N PHE A 188 5.95 -6.01 -5.66
CA PHE A 188 7.07 -6.90 -5.37
C PHE A 188 7.06 -7.38 -3.93
N PHE A 189 6.71 -6.51 -2.98
CA PHE A 189 6.56 -6.89 -1.58
C PHE A 189 5.58 -8.04 -1.42
N PHE A 190 4.38 -7.93 -2.00
CA PHE A 190 3.38 -8.99 -1.93
C PHE A 190 3.74 -10.23 -2.74
N ILE A 191 4.33 -10.10 -3.93
CA ILE A 191 4.82 -11.27 -4.69
C ILE A 191 5.82 -12.08 -3.86
N ILE A 192 6.80 -11.41 -3.24
CA ILE A 192 7.82 -12.09 -2.44
C ILE A 192 7.20 -12.85 -1.26
N LEU A 193 6.30 -12.20 -0.51
CA LEU A 193 5.63 -12.85 0.61
C LEU A 193 4.71 -13.99 0.17
N MET A 194 4.01 -13.83 -0.97
CA MET A 194 3.15 -14.87 -1.52
C MET A 194 3.95 -16.06 -2.04
N SER A 195 5.07 -15.83 -2.72
CA SER A 195 6.00 -16.88 -3.11
C SER A 195 6.50 -17.65 -1.90
N TYR A 196 6.88 -16.94 -0.83
CA TYR A 196 7.36 -17.58 0.41
C TYR A 196 6.33 -18.50 1.07
N ILE A 197 5.06 -18.09 1.16
CA ILE A 197 4.04 -18.94 1.79
C ILE A 197 3.51 -20.05 0.87
N THR A 198 3.87 -20.03 -0.43
CA THR A 198 3.39 -21.00 -1.42
C THR A 198 4.40 -22.12 -1.67
N PHE A 199 5.71 -21.82 -1.64
CA PHE A 199 6.80 -22.73 -2.01
C PHE A 199 7.71 -22.99 -0.81
#